data_AF-A0A1F3KRP0-F1
#
_entry.id   AF-A0A1F3KRP0-F1
#
_cell.length_a   1.000
_cell.length_b   1.000
_cell.length_c   1.000
_cell.angle_alpha   90.00
_cell.angle_beta   90.00
_cell.angle_gamma   90.00
#
_symmetry.space_group_name_H-M   'P 1'
#
loop_
_entity.id
_entity.type
_entity.pdbx_description
1 polymer ?
#
loop_
_entity_poly.entity_id
_entity_poly.type
_entity_poly.pdbx_seq_one_letter_code
_entity_poly.pdbx_strand_id
1 'polypeptide(L)'
;MQKKILFVSLFCFLTSLIGAQTANESFSKTNRKDTIPLFVNISYIPYLNWKIIGVNTSDGGELKYDFDVNSMTSVEGNFAIKKIGLRMGLSANIDNNYISKAYSYGGYLGIRNIWLRMQSSKVSGTYDWVGALPSGFGNIGRFNNKYFTIEILKTSGAYKHMSGGLSVNRVMGTYWGIGFTSMGFPMKVSTLVTPGGRENQQYGKPVYDTLYTAKFGTACFGFDMLRQLCFTEGNLSAIDGKPAMPFAVYATTQDKIGFGSGKVSDYAKNMAEELNPGLDMVKQSGFTTLVHYSLSVGVRYYKKLNPVFLLVAAGYDLEGAAVLTFAGAADTNKDLGYDTNFFYINHGFSVKLYISYMRKDK
;
A
#
# COMPACT_ATOMS: atom_id res chain seq x y z
N MET A 1 32.41 -21.11 -2.98
CA MET A 1 31.99 -21.81 -4.22
C MET A 1 30.46 -21.86 -4.42
N GLN A 2 29.66 -20.99 -3.79
CA GLN A 2 28.19 -20.97 -3.91
C GLN A 2 27.61 -19.73 -4.64
N LYS A 3 28.44 -18.81 -5.14
CA LYS A 3 27.98 -17.60 -5.87
C LYS A 3 28.09 -17.69 -7.41
N LYS A 4 28.56 -18.83 -7.96
CA LYS A 4 28.70 -19.03 -9.42
C LYS A 4 27.63 -19.93 -10.07
N ILE A 5 26.78 -20.59 -9.28
CA ILE A 5 25.76 -21.53 -9.79
C ILE A 5 24.47 -20.80 -10.26
N LEU A 6 24.19 -19.59 -9.73
CA LEU A 6 23.00 -18.81 -10.09
C LEU A 6 23.13 -18.06 -11.44
N PHE A 7 24.35 -17.76 -11.89
CA PHE A 7 24.58 -17.06 -13.15
C PHE A 7 24.57 -18.01 -14.37
N VAL A 8 24.89 -19.28 -14.15
CA VAL A 8 24.92 -20.32 -15.20
C VAL A 8 23.52 -20.88 -15.48
N SER A 9 22.63 -20.89 -14.48
CA SER A 9 21.22 -21.29 -14.67
C SER A 9 20.38 -20.23 -15.39
N LEU A 10 20.78 -18.96 -15.35
CA LEU A 10 20.15 -17.88 -16.13
C LEU A 10 20.58 -17.89 -17.61
N PHE A 11 21.78 -18.41 -17.92
CA PHE A 11 22.31 -18.49 -19.28
C PHE A 11 21.81 -19.73 -20.04
N CYS A 12 21.60 -20.85 -19.35
CA CYS A 12 21.04 -22.07 -19.96
C CYS A 12 19.52 -21.99 -20.26
N PHE A 13 18.80 -21.01 -19.70
CA PHE A 13 17.39 -20.77 -20.03
C PHE A 13 17.20 -19.89 -21.29
N LEU A 14 18.27 -19.21 -21.75
CA LEU A 14 18.25 -18.44 -22.99
C LEU A 14 18.41 -19.31 -24.26
N THR A 15 18.81 -20.57 -24.13
CA THR A 15 19.11 -21.45 -25.28
C THR A 15 18.05 -22.49 -25.60
N SER A 16 16.90 -22.53 -24.91
CA SER A 16 15.71 -23.29 -25.37
C SER A 16 14.81 -22.51 -26.33
N LEU A 17 15.23 -21.29 -26.71
CA LEU A 17 14.84 -20.61 -27.93
C LEU A 17 15.48 -21.32 -29.13
N ILE A 18 14.90 -22.41 -29.60
CA ILE A 18 14.86 -22.86 -31.01
C ILE A 18 13.97 -24.09 -31.05
N GLY A 19 12.92 -24.03 -31.87
CA GLY A 19 12.07 -25.18 -32.16
C GLY A 19 10.70 -24.73 -32.67
N ALA A 20 10.54 -24.80 -34.00
CA ALA A 20 9.35 -25.12 -34.81
C ALA A 20 7.94 -24.74 -34.28
N GLN A 21 6.95 -24.35 -35.08
CA GLN A 21 6.64 -24.70 -36.45
C GLN A 21 5.53 -23.78 -37.00
N THR A 22 5.39 -23.80 -38.31
CA THR A 22 4.44 -23.14 -39.21
C THR A 22 3.00 -23.62 -39.10
N ALA A 23 2.05 -22.73 -39.46
CA ALA A 23 0.96 -22.92 -40.44
C ALA A 23 -0.42 -22.39 -39.98
N ASN A 24 -0.98 -21.57 -40.88
CA ASN A 24 -2.36 -21.18 -41.16
C ASN A 24 -3.48 -21.51 -40.16
N GLU A 25 -4.26 -20.47 -39.81
CA GLU A 25 -5.64 -20.33 -40.31
C GLU A 25 -6.25 -18.99 -39.90
N SER A 26 -7.04 -18.45 -40.82
CA SER A 26 -7.76 -17.19 -40.77
C SER A 26 -8.95 -17.25 -39.83
N PHE A 27 -9.07 -16.30 -38.89
CA PHE A 27 -10.34 -15.65 -38.56
C PHE A 27 -10.11 -14.28 -37.89
N SER A 28 -10.80 -13.29 -38.43
CA SER A 28 -11.11 -12.00 -37.84
C SER A 28 -11.62 -12.14 -36.38
N LYS A 29 -10.69 -11.99 -35.45
CA LYS A 29 -10.83 -11.59 -34.03
C LYS A 29 -9.39 -11.51 -33.57
N THR A 30 -8.78 -10.33 -33.57
CA THR A 30 -7.41 -10.19 -33.09
C THR A 30 -7.35 -10.69 -31.64
N ASN A 31 -6.84 -11.91 -31.48
CA ASN A 31 -6.29 -12.47 -30.24
C ASN A 31 -5.08 -11.59 -29.85
N ARG A 32 -5.35 -10.33 -29.47
CA ARG A 32 -4.32 -9.39 -29.04
C ARG A 32 -3.78 -9.94 -27.74
N LYS A 33 -2.67 -10.66 -27.82
CA LYS A 33 -1.90 -11.14 -26.67
C LYS A 33 -1.69 -9.94 -25.74
N ASP A 34 -2.29 -10.04 -24.56
CA ASP A 34 -2.43 -8.98 -23.58
C ASP A 34 -1.03 -8.51 -23.13
N THR A 35 -0.50 -7.49 -23.81
CA THR A 35 0.86 -7.00 -23.63
C THR A 35 0.80 -5.52 -23.28
N ILE A 36 1.06 -5.23 -22.01
CA ILE A 36 1.31 -3.88 -21.53
C ILE A 36 2.58 -3.35 -22.23
N PRO A 37 2.59 -2.10 -22.71
CA PRO A 37 3.82 -1.48 -23.20
C PRO A 37 4.89 -1.43 -22.10
N LEU A 38 6.16 -1.66 -22.46
CA LEU A 38 7.29 -1.36 -21.58
C LEU A 38 7.14 0.09 -21.12
N PHE A 39 7.06 0.31 -19.81
CA PHE A 39 6.97 1.63 -19.24
C PHE A 39 7.94 1.83 -18.09
N VAL A 40 8.29 3.09 -17.89
CA VAL A 40 8.97 3.60 -16.70
C VAL A 40 8.09 4.71 -16.13
N ASN A 41 7.88 4.67 -14.82
CA ASN A 41 7.17 5.67 -14.06
C ASN A 41 8.10 6.22 -12.98
N ILE A 42 8.11 7.54 -12.82
CA ILE A 42 8.78 8.24 -11.74
C ILE A 42 7.73 9.13 -11.09
N SER A 43 7.51 8.96 -9.79
CA SER A 43 6.65 9.82 -8.98
C SER A 43 7.49 10.49 -7.91
N TYR A 44 7.26 11.78 -7.66
CA TYR A 44 7.97 12.56 -6.66
C TYR A 44 6.98 13.34 -5.80
N ILE A 45 7.10 13.19 -4.48
CA ILE A 45 6.38 13.96 -3.47
C ILE A 45 7.42 14.72 -2.66
N PRO A 46 7.56 16.05 -2.86
CA PRO A 46 8.61 16.84 -2.20
C PRO A 46 8.39 16.98 -0.70
N TYR A 47 7.15 16.92 -0.24
CA TYR A 47 6.82 17.06 1.17
C TYR A 47 5.61 16.18 1.53
N LEU A 48 5.82 15.26 2.47
CA LEU A 48 4.81 14.36 3.02
C LEU A 48 4.41 14.84 4.41
N ASN A 49 3.11 15.04 4.61
CA ASN A 49 2.54 15.39 5.90
C ASN A 49 1.96 14.14 6.53
N TRP A 50 2.53 13.71 7.66
CA TRP A 50 2.02 12.60 8.45
C TRP A 50 1.24 13.12 9.65
N LYS A 51 0.10 12.49 9.93
CA LYS A 51 -0.63 12.68 11.18
C LYS A 51 -1.19 11.35 11.64
N ILE A 52 -0.97 11.02 12.91
CA ILE A 52 -1.56 9.87 13.60
C ILE A 52 -2.49 10.41 14.69
N ILE A 53 -3.68 9.84 14.78
CA ILE A 53 -4.74 10.25 15.69
C ILE A 53 -5.27 8.99 16.38
N GLY A 54 -5.29 8.98 17.72
CA GLY A 54 -6.03 7.96 18.48
C GLY A 54 -7.53 8.22 18.40
N VAL A 55 -8.35 7.18 18.27
CA VAL A 55 -9.80 7.32 18.00
C VAL A 55 -10.61 7.79 19.22
N ASN A 56 -10.05 7.76 20.43
CA ASN A 56 -10.74 8.14 21.66
C ASN A 56 -10.40 9.58 22.14
N THR A 57 -11.43 10.27 22.64
CA THR A 57 -11.52 11.72 22.83
C THR A 57 -10.74 12.24 24.05
N SER A 58 -9.57 12.83 23.79
CA SER A 58 -8.73 13.77 24.59
C SER A 58 -7.23 13.52 24.40
N ASP A 59 -6.87 12.47 23.66
CA ASP A 59 -5.66 11.70 23.93
C ASP A 59 -4.59 11.76 22.84
N GLY A 60 -4.75 12.65 21.85
CA GLY A 60 -3.88 12.78 20.69
C GLY A 60 -2.52 13.46 20.92
N GLY A 61 -2.09 13.64 22.17
CA GLY A 61 -0.89 14.41 22.51
C GLY A 61 0.23 13.64 23.23
N GLU A 62 -0.08 12.46 23.79
CA GLU A 62 0.87 11.76 24.66
C GLU A 62 1.98 11.06 23.90
N LEU A 63 1.69 10.55 22.69
CA LEU A 63 2.69 9.91 21.84
C LEU A 63 2.86 10.72 20.56
N LYS A 64 4.02 11.37 20.45
CA LYS A 64 4.41 12.16 19.28
C LYS A 64 5.32 11.34 18.38
N TYR A 65 5.21 11.55 17.08
CA TYR A 65 6.03 10.87 16.08
C TYR A 65 6.77 11.90 15.24
N ASP A 66 8.03 11.60 14.95
CA ASP A 66 8.83 12.28 13.94
C ASP A 66 9.34 11.21 12.96
N PHE A 67 8.84 11.25 11.73
CA PHE A 67 9.11 10.22 10.73
C PHE A 67 10.40 10.55 9.96
N ASP A 68 11.22 9.54 9.70
CA ASP A 68 12.46 9.75 8.94
C ASP A 68 12.17 10.16 7.47
N VAL A 69 11.01 9.78 6.92
CA VAL A 69 10.63 9.99 5.51
C VAL A 69 9.65 11.15 5.37
N ASN A 70 10.20 12.33 5.03
CA ASN A 70 9.42 13.57 4.81
C ASN A 70 9.25 13.91 3.32
N SER A 71 9.78 13.10 2.42
CA SER A 71 9.60 13.21 0.96
C SER A 71 9.77 11.82 0.33
N MET A 72 9.20 11.59 -0.86
CA MET A 72 9.22 10.27 -1.50
C MET A 72 9.48 10.38 -3.00
N THR A 73 10.47 9.64 -3.49
CA THR A 73 10.64 9.35 -4.92
C THR A 73 10.33 7.89 -5.17
N SER A 74 9.37 7.59 -6.04
CA SER A 74 9.02 6.23 -6.47
C SER A 74 9.43 6.03 -7.91
N VAL A 75 10.19 4.98 -8.19
CA VAL A 75 10.52 4.55 -9.55
C VAL A 75 9.91 3.17 -9.78
N GLU A 76 9.17 3.01 -10.87
CA GLU A 76 8.61 1.75 -11.31
C GLU A 76 8.97 1.51 -12.77
N GLY A 77 9.38 0.29 -13.10
CA GLY A 77 9.65 -0.11 -14.48
C GLY A 77 9.13 -1.52 -14.72
N ASN A 78 8.68 -1.80 -15.94
CA ASN A 78 8.17 -3.12 -16.26
C ASN A 78 8.59 -3.63 -17.63
N PHE A 79 8.68 -4.94 -17.80
CA PHE A 79 8.86 -5.58 -19.10
C PHE A 79 7.84 -6.70 -19.29
N ALA A 80 7.55 -7.04 -20.55
CA ALA A 80 6.57 -8.06 -20.90
C ALA A 80 7.10 -9.00 -21.98
N ILE A 81 6.93 -10.31 -21.77
CA ILE A 81 7.26 -11.34 -22.75
C ILE A 81 5.99 -11.66 -23.55
N LYS A 82 5.89 -11.05 -24.74
CA LYS A 82 4.68 -11.10 -25.59
C LYS A 82 4.20 -12.52 -25.93
N LYS A 83 5.12 -13.47 -26.09
CA LYS A 83 4.80 -14.84 -26.55
C LYS A 83 3.91 -15.59 -25.55
N ILE A 84 4.17 -15.41 -24.26
CA ILE A 84 3.53 -16.13 -23.15
C ILE A 84 2.59 -15.25 -22.30
N GLY A 85 2.53 -13.94 -22.59
CA GLY A 85 1.67 -13.00 -21.85
C GLY A 85 2.13 -12.74 -20.42
N LEU A 86 3.40 -13.05 -20.12
CA LEU A 86 4.05 -12.80 -18.83
C LEU A 86 4.52 -11.35 -18.75
N ARG A 87 4.40 -10.76 -17.56
CA ARG A 87 4.75 -9.39 -17.20
C ARG A 87 5.56 -9.42 -15.92
N MET A 88 6.59 -8.60 -15.86
CA MET A 88 7.37 -8.41 -14.65
C MET A 88 7.57 -6.91 -14.48
N GLY A 89 7.21 -6.38 -13.32
CA GLY A 89 7.51 -5.02 -12.94
C GLY A 89 8.27 -4.98 -11.62
N LEU A 90 9.13 -3.99 -11.48
CA LEU A 90 9.89 -3.71 -10.28
C LEU A 90 9.62 -2.27 -9.90
N SER A 91 9.42 -2.03 -8.61
CA SER A 91 9.27 -0.69 -8.05
C SER A 91 10.18 -0.51 -6.85
N ALA A 92 10.63 0.72 -6.64
CA ALA A 92 11.40 1.12 -5.47
C ALA A 92 10.95 2.51 -5.03
N ASN A 93 10.74 2.69 -3.72
CA ASN A 93 10.61 4.00 -3.10
C ASN A 93 11.94 4.36 -2.43
N ILE A 94 12.45 5.52 -2.80
CA ILE A 94 13.74 6.07 -2.43
C ILE A 94 13.48 7.32 -1.59
N ASP A 95 14.09 7.37 -0.40
CA ASP A 95 14.09 8.58 0.43
C ASP A 95 15.12 9.57 -0.09
N ASN A 96 14.84 10.85 0.06
CA ASN A 96 15.50 11.96 -0.63
C ASN A 96 16.73 12.51 0.13
N ASN A 97 17.17 11.84 1.20
CA ASN A 97 18.46 12.13 1.81
C ASN A 97 19.58 11.77 0.82
N TYR A 98 20.49 12.73 0.57
CA TYR A 98 21.53 12.80 -0.49
C TYR A 98 22.49 11.59 -0.63
N ILE A 99 22.28 10.50 0.11
CA ILE A 99 22.94 9.20 -0.03
C ILE A 99 21.86 8.11 0.01
N SER A 100 21.44 7.69 -1.19
CA SER A 100 20.32 6.80 -1.54
C SER A 100 20.18 5.52 -0.71
N LYS A 101 19.20 5.50 0.21
CA LYS A 101 18.69 4.25 0.82
C LYS A 101 17.24 4.05 0.38
N ALA A 102 16.99 3.05 -0.46
CA ALA A 102 15.61 2.65 -0.76
C ALA A 102 15.00 1.95 0.47
N TYR A 103 13.87 2.48 0.93
CA TYR A 103 13.16 2.04 2.14
C TYR A 103 11.96 1.15 1.82
N SER A 104 11.48 1.17 0.56
CA SER A 104 10.52 0.22 0.04
C SER A 104 10.97 -0.34 -1.28
N TYR A 105 10.78 -1.65 -1.46
CA TYR A 105 10.93 -2.34 -2.73
C TYR A 105 9.66 -3.12 -2.97
N GLY A 106 9.21 -3.09 -4.21
CA GLY A 106 8.08 -3.85 -4.65
C GLY A 106 8.32 -4.40 -6.05
N GLY A 107 7.37 -5.18 -6.48
CA GLY A 107 7.34 -5.69 -7.83
C GLY A 107 6.03 -6.38 -8.08
N TYR A 108 5.82 -6.72 -9.33
CA TYR A 108 4.69 -7.54 -9.70
C TYR A 108 5.04 -8.54 -10.80
N LEU A 109 4.39 -9.69 -10.73
CA LEU A 109 4.38 -10.70 -11.78
C LEU A 109 2.96 -10.78 -12.33
N GLY A 110 2.79 -10.45 -13.60
CA GLY A 110 1.49 -10.48 -14.26
C GLY A 110 1.41 -11.58 -15.31
N ILE A 111 0.29 -12.30 -15.35
CA ILE A 111 -0.07 -13.16 -16.48
C ILE A 111 -1.46 -12.71 -16.92
N ARG A 112 -1.55 -12.21 -18.17
CA ARG A 112 -2.80 -11.64 -18.72
C ARG A 112 -3.38 -10.55 -17.79
N ASN A 113 -4.62 -10.73 -17.33
CA ASN A 113 -5.34 -9.80 -16.48
C ASN A 113 -5.12 -9.99 -14.97
N ILE A 114 -4.27 -10.95 -14.55
CA ILE A 114 -3.99 -11.26 -13.14
C ILE A 114 -2.55 -10.90 -12.79
N TRP A 115 -2.35 -10.11 -11.74
CA TRP A 115 -1.05 -9.61 -11.30
C TRP A 115 -0.84 -9.99 -9.84
N LEU A 116 0.26 -10.65 -9.53
CA LEU A 116 0.75 -10.80 -8.18
C LEU A 116 1.63 -9.59 -7.86
N ARG A 117 1.19 -8.71 -6.96
CA ARG A 117 1.94 -7.56 -6.44
C ARG A 117 2.53 -7.92 -5.09
N MET A 118 3.81 -7.64 -4.90
CA MET A 118 4.50 -7.77 -3.62
C MET A 118 5.18 -6.45 -3.29
N GLN A 119 5.06 -6.00 -2.05
CA GLN A 119 5.76 -4.81 -1.58
C GLN A 119 6.24 -5.03 -0.15
N SER A 120 7.52 -4.73 0.07
CA SER A 120 8.12 -4.65 1.39
C SER A 120 8.56 -3.21 1.62
N SER A 121 8.22 -2.66 2.78
CA SER A 121 8.57 -1.31 3.19
C SER A 121 9.03 -1.32 4.65
N LYS A 122 9.54 -0.18 5.10
CA LYS A 122 9.81 0.09 6.51
C LYS A 122 9.17 1.42 6.88
N VAL A 123 8.63 1.49 8.09
CA VAL A 123 8.20 2.72 8.73
C VAL A 123 9.19 3.01 9.84
N SER A 124 9.91 4.12 9.74
CA SER A 124 10.96 4.48 10.69
C SER A 124 10.86 5.94 11.10
N GLY A 125 11.43 6.22 12.27
CA GLY A 125 11.43 7.53 12.88
C GLY A 125 11.77 7.47 14.36
N THR A 126 11.41 8.52 15.08
CA THR A 126 11.46 8.62 16.53
C THR A 126 10.06 8.81 17.10
N TYR A 127 9.86 8.31 18.32
CA TYR A 127 8.68 8.60 19.12
C TYR A 127 9.10 9.31 20.41
N ASP A 128 8.20 10.14 20.95
CA ASP A 128 8.33 10.81 22.25
C ASP A 128 7.03 10.67 23.03
N TRP A 129 7.12 10.05 24.22
CA TRP A 129 6.03 9.84 25.15
C TRP A 129 6.03 10.90 26.25
N VAL A 130 4.96 11.69 26.33
CA VAL A 130 4.79 12.75 27.35
C VAL A 130 3.82 12.38 28.48
N GLY A 131 3.33 11.14 28.51
CA GLY A 131 2.48 10.61 29.58
C GLY A 131 3.29 10.11 30.80
N ALA A 132 2.59 9.53 31.77
CA ALA A 132 3.23 8.95 32.96
C ALA A 132 4.15 7.77 32.58
N LEU A 133 5.25 7.61 33.34
CA LEU A 133 6.23 6.53 33.16
C LEU A 133 6.58 5.88 34.50
N PRO A 134 6.54 4.54 34.59
CA PRO A 134 7.16 3.81 35.69
C PRO A 134 8.69 3.91 35.66
N SER A 135 9.32 3.47 36.75
CA SER A 135 10.78 3.39 36.82
C SER A 135 11.34 2.40 35.80
N GLY A 136 12.36 2.81 35.04
CA GLY A 136 13.02 1.95 34.04
C GLY A 136 12.43 2.01 32.63
N PHE A 137 11.33 2.74 32.42
CA PHE A 137 10.75 2.98 31.09
C PHE A 137 11.27 4.31 30.50
N GLY A 138 11.61 4.29 29.20
CA GLY A 138 12.04 5.49 28.48
C GLY A 138 10.86 6.29 27.95
N ASN A 139 11.03 7.59 27.70
CA ASN A 139 10.04 8.40 26.99
C ASN A 139 10.33 8.46 25.48
N ILE A 140 11.59 8.46 25.09
CA ILE A 140 12.03 8.65 23.70
C ILE A 140 12.64 7.35 23.17
N GLY A 141 12.35 7.03 21.91
CA GLY A 141 13.00 5.93 21.22
C GLY A 141 12.97 6.04 19.71
N ARG A 142 13.80 5.25 19.04
CA ARG A 142 13.77 5.07 17.58
C ARG A 142 12.96 3.83 17.24
N PHE A 143 12.19 3.90 16.18
CA PHE A 143 11.49 2.75 15.63
C PHE A 143 11.90 2.50 14.18
N ASN A 144 11.88 1.23 13.78
CA ASN A 144 12.17 0.81 12.41
C ASN A 144 11.42 -0.50 12.12
N ASN A 145 10.14 -0.34 11.81
CA ASN A 145 9.22 -1.46 11.74
C ASN A 145 8.92 -1.85 10.30
N LYS A 146 8.87 -3.16 10.05
CA LYS A 146 8.61 -3.68 8.71
C LYS A 146 7.14 -3.56 8.38
N TYR A 147 6.88 -3.17 7.15
CA TYR A 147 5.59 -3.27 6.49
C TYR A 147 5.72 -4.23 5.31
N PHE A 148 4.76 -5.12 5.14
CA PHE A 148 4.76 -6.08 4.04
C PHE A 148 3.35 -6.26 3.51
N THR A 149 3.21 -6.31 2.20
CA THR A 149 1.95 -6.65 1.54
C THR A 149 2.21 -7.54 0.32
N ILE A 150 1.30 -8.49 0.10
CA ILE A 150 1.25 -9.35 -1.07
C ILE A 150 -0.18 -9.48 -1.51
N GLU A 151 -0.45 -9.22 -2.78
CA GLU A 151 -1.81 -9.13 -3.32
C GLU A 151 -1.87 -9.77 -4.69
N ILE A 152 -2.91 -10.57 -4.90
CA ILE A 152 -3.33 -11.01 -6.23
C ILE A 152 -4.38 -10.03 -6.70
N LEU A 153 -4.03 -9.22 -7.69
CA LEU A 153 -4.89 -8.26 -8.36
C LEU A 153 -5.42 -8.87 -9.65
N LYS A 154 -6.67 -8.58 -9.98
CA LYS A 154 -7.29 -8.88 -11.25
C LYS A 154 -7.82 -7.60 -11.84
N THR A 155 -7.32 -7.24 -13.02
CA THR A 155 -7.96 -6.22 -13.85
C THR A 155 -9.38 -6.66 -14.13
N SER A 156 -10.33 -5.82 -13.71
CA SER A 156 -11.71 -6.23 -13.55
C SER A 156 -12.48 -6.10 -14.86
N GLY A 157 -13.41 -7.03 -15.11
CA GLY A 157 -14.51 -6.89 -16.06
C GLY A 157 -15.79 -6.35 -15.42
N ALA A 158 -15.81 -6.21 -14.09
CA ALA A 158 -17.01 -5.87 -13.31
C ALA A 158 -17.57 -4.48 -13.63
N TYR A 159 -16.78 -3.66 -14.32
CA TYR A 159 -17.20 -2.39 -14.88
C TYR A 159 -18.45 -2.45 -15.77
N LYS A 160 -18.76 -3.61 -16.34
CA LYS A 160 -19.98 -3.83 -17.13
C LYS A 160 -21.27 -3.63 -16.31
N HIS A 161 -21.15 -3.60 -14.98
CA HIS A 161 -22.25 -3.52 -14.03
C HIS A 161 -22.21 -2.26 -13.15
N MET A 162 -21.26 -1.34 -13.39
CA MET A 162 -21.15 -0.08 -12.67
C MET A 162 -21.94 1.04 -13.36
N SER A 163 -22.55 1.93 -12.58
CA SER A 163 -23.14 3.19 -13.02
C SER A 163 -22.13 3.98 -13.89
N GLY A 164 -22.54 4.44 -15.08
CA GLY A 164 -21.68 5.17 -16.04
C GLY A 164 -21.33 4.43 -17.33
N GLY A 165 -21.70 3.14 -17.46
CA GLY A 165 -21.63 2.38 -18.72
C GLY A 165 -20.23 1.85 -19.09
N LEU A 166 -20.17 1.14 -20.22
CA LEU A 166 -18.95 0.44 -20.69
C LEU A 166 -17.82 1.40 -21.12
N SER A 167 -18.16 2.63 -21.50
CA SER A 167 -17.28 3.67 -22.06
C SER A 167 -16.45 4.38 -20.99
N VAL A 168 -17.08 4.86 -19.91
CA VAL A 168 -16.41 5.52 -18.77
C VAL A 168 -15.36 4.60 -18.14
N ASN A 169 -15.70 3.32 -18.01
CA ASN A 169 -14.84 2.36 -17.34
C ASN A 169 -13.63 1.87 -18.16
N ARG A 170 -13.65 2.01 -19.49
CA ARG A 170 -12.47 1.75 -20.35
C ARG A 170 -11.32 2.71 -20.04
N VAL A 171 -11.61 3.87 -19.45
CA VAL A 171 -10.63 4.92 -19.12
C VAL A 171 -10.08 4.76 -17.71
N MET A 172 -10.84 4.16 -16.80
CA MET A 172 -10.50 4.10 -15.39
C MET A 172 -9.42 3.05 -15.07
N GLY A 173 -9.38 1.94 -15.80
CA GLY A 173 -8.42 0.85 -15.51
C GLY A 173 -8.68 0.17 -14.17
N THR A 174 -9.94 -0.22 -13.95
CA THR A 174 -10.40 -0.79 -12.68
C THR A 174 -9.78 -2.16 -12.38
N TYR A 175 -9.56 -2.43 -11.10
CA TYR A 175 -9.04 -3.69 -10.61
C TYR A 175 -9.62 -4.01 -9.23
N TRP A 176 -9.61 -5.29 -8.90
CA TRP A 176 -9.86 -5.77 -7.53
C TRP A 176 -8.80 -6.78 -7.17
N GLY A 177 -8.63 -7.06 -5.89
CA GLY A 177 -7.70 -8.08 -5.47
C GLY A 177 -7.93 -8.57 -4.06
N ILE A 178 -7.25 -9.66 -3.75
CA ILE A 178 -7.18 -10.23 -2.41
C ILE A 178 -5.71 -10.41 -2.04
N GLY A 179 -5.40 -10.36 -0.75
CA GLY A 179 -4.01 -10.38 -0.32
C GLY A 179 -3.84 -10.51 1.17
N PHE A 180 -2.63 -10.21 1.58
CA PHE A 180 -2.18 -10.22 2.95
C PHE A 180 -1.36 -8.97 3.23
N THR A 181 -1.57 -8.37 4.39
CA THR A 181 -0.80 -7.22 4.87
C THR A 181 -0.31 -7.48 6.29
N SER A 182 0.96 -7.19 6.55
CA SER A 182 1.57 -7.23 7.88
C SER A 182 2.23 -5.90 8.17
N MET A 183 2.03 -5.39 9.37
CA MET A 183 2.62 -4.13 9.81
C MET A 183 3.05 -4.21 11.27
N GLY A 184 4.04 -3.38 11.62
CA GLY A 184 4.35 -3.04 13.00
C GLY A 184 4.54 -1.54 13.12
N PHE A 185 4.14 -0.96 14.25
CA PHE A 185 4.26 0.48 14.48
C PHE A 185 4.20 0.78 15.99
N PRO A 186 4.98 1.75 16.53
CA PRO A 186 4.78 2.19 17.90
C PRO A 186 3.42 2.89 18.03
N MET A 187 2.71 2.67 19.13
CA MET A 187 1.39 3.29 19.30
C MET A 187 1.02 3.54 20.74
N LYS A 188 0.11 4.47 20.96
CA LYS A 188 -0.54 4.61 22.26
C LYS A 188 -1.48 3.42 22.48
N VAL A 189 -1.47 2.90 23.71
CA VAL A 189 -2.40 1.89 24.20
C VAL A 189 -3.21 2.54 25.32
N SER A 190 -4.50 2.73 25.08
CA SER A 190 -5.40 3.26 26.11
C SER A 190 -5.84 2.11 26.99
N THR A 191 -5.48 2.11 28.27
CA THR A 191 -5.87 1.02 29.18
C THR A 191 -7.32 1.16 29.61
N LEU A 192 -7.99 0.03 29.85
CA LEU A 192 -9.38 -0.03 30.32
C LEU A 192 -9.43 -0.71 31.68
N VAL A 193 -10.15 -0.13 32.64
CA VAL A 193 -10.38 -0.69 33.97
C VAL A 193 -11.87 -0.76 34.24
N THR A 194 -12.30 -1.68 35.10
CA THR A 194 -13.71 -1.77 35.50
C THR A 194 -13.83 -2.16 36.98
N PRO A 195 -14.83 -1.66 37.73
CA PRO A 195 -15.20 -2.25 39.01
C PRO A 195 -15.85 -3.65 38.86
N GLY A 196 -16.20 -4.05 37.64
CA GLY A 196 -16.81 -5.32 37.25
C GLY A 196 -17.78 -5.11 36.08
N GLY A 197 -17.74 -6.00 35.08
CA GLY A 197 -18.56 -5.92 33.87
C GLY A 197 -18.02 -4.95 32.81
N ARG A 198 -18.27 -5.26 31.53
CA ARG A 198 -17.82 -4.44 30.39
C ARG A 198 -18.52 -3.09 30.32
N GLU A 199 -19.77 -3.07 30.75
CA GLU A 199 -20.65 -1.91 30.76
C GLU A 199 -20.17 -0.79 31.70
N ASN A 200 -19.30 -1.11 32.66
CA ASN A 200 -18.76 -0.16 33.63
C ASN A 200 -17.30 0.24 33.34
N GLN A 201 -16.79 -0.07 32.14
CA GLN A 201 -15.41 0.24 31.77
C GLN A 201 -15.13 1.74 31.74
N GLN A 202 -13.96 2.09 32.25
CA GLN A 202 -13.40 3.44 32.24
C GLN A 202 -11.95 3.37 31.77
N TYR A 203 -11.40 4.49 31.31
CA TYR A 203 -9.99 4.55 30.98
C TYR A 203 -9.13 4.55 32.25
N GLY A 204 -8.14 3.65 32.27
CA GLY A 204 -7.03 3.68 33.25
C GLY A 204 -5.90 4.61 32.81
N LYS A 205 -4.71 4.42 33.38
CA LYS A 205 -3.53 5.17 32.94
C LYS A 205 -2.99 4.63 31.61
N PRO A 206 -2.97 5.44 30.54
CA PRO A 206 -2.53 4.99 29.22
C PRO A 206 -1.02 4.71 29.22
N VAL A 207 -0.60 3.92 28.24
CA VAL A 207 0.80 3.60 27.99
C VAL A 207 1.12 3.71 26.50
N TYR A 208 2.38 3.49 26.14
CA TYR A 208 2.76 3.30 24.76
C TYR A 208 3.38 1.93 24.52
N ASP A 209 3.16 1.42 23.33
CA ASP A 209 3.79 0.22 22.79
C ASP A 209 4.88 0.62 21.81
N THR A 210 6.08 0.10 21.99
CA THR A 210 7.19 0.28 21.04
C THR A 210 7.00 -0.49 19.74
N LEU A 211 6.21 -1.57 19.78
CA LEU A 211 6.05 -2.51 18.68
C LEU A 211 4.70 -3.23 18.77
N TYR A 212 3.62 -2.49 18.49
CA TYR A 212 2.38 -3.16 18.14
C TYR A 212 2.53 -3.84 16.79
N THR A 213 1.97 -5.04 16.64
CA THR A 213 1.99 -5.79 15.38
C THR A 213 0.59 -6.16 14.93
N ALA A 214 0.34 -6.09 13.62
CA ALA A 214 -0.92 -6.54 13.05
C ALA A 214 -0.74 -7.27 11.73
N LYS A 215 -1.60 -8.26 11.50
CA LYS A 215 -1.67 -9.08 10.29
C LYS A 215 -3.10 -9.16 9.80
N PHE A 216 -3.29 -8.92 8.51
CA PHE A 216 -4.61 -8.84 7.88
C PHE A 216 -4.66 -9.70 6.63
N GLY A 217 -5.71 -10.52 6.49
CA GLY A 217 -6.20 -10.90 5.17
C GLY A 217 -6.95 -9.70 4.59
N THR A 218 -6.62 -9.30 3.36
CA THR A 218 -7.11 -8.05 2.77
C THR A 218 -7.85 -8.28 1.47
N ALA A 219 -8.89 -7.49 1.22
CA ALA A 219 -9.51 -7.32 -0.08
C ALA A 219 -9.36 -5.86 -0.50
N CYS A 220 -9.13 -5.61 -1.79
CA CYS A 220 -8.99 -4.27 -2.32
C CYS A 220 -9.73 -4.09 -3.65
N PHE A 221 -10.10 -2.85 -3.92
CA PHE A 221 -10.70 -2.40 -5.17
C PHE A 221 -10.13 -1.03 -5.51
N GLY A 222 -9.96 -0.73 -6.79
CA GLY A 222 -9.43 0.56 -7.20
C GLY A 222 -9.46 0.77 -8.70
N PHE A 223 -8.99 1.94 -9.09
CA PHE A 223 -8.81 2.30 -10.50
C PHE A 223 -7.60 3.22 -10.65
N ASP A 224 -6.94 3.15 -11.80
CA ASP A 224 -5.72 3.90 -12.09
C ASP A 224 -5.76 4.45 -13.52
N MET A 225 -6.20 5.72 -13.62
CA MET A 225 -6.37 6.38 -14.90
C MET A 225 -5.04 6.66 -15.60
N LEU A 226 -3.97 6.96 -14.86
CA LEU A 226 -2.66 7.28 -15.46
C LEU A 226 -2.05 6.02 -16.09
N ARG A 227 -2.08 4.91 -15.36
CA ARG A 227 -1.64 3.61 -15.87
C ARG A 227 -2.49 3.14 -17.04
N GLN A 228 -3.81 3.28 -16.96
CA GLN A 228 -4.71 2.93 -18.05
C GLN A 228 -4.46 3.78 -19.30
N LEU A 229 -4.15 5.07 -19.13
CA LEU A 229 -3.80 5.95 -20.23
C LEU A 229 -2.50 5.53 -20.92
N CYS A 230 -1.49 5.13 -20.14
CA CYS A 230 -0.25 4.56 -20.69
C CYS A 230 -0.48 3.26 -21.44
N PHE A 231 -1.37 2.39 -20.93
CA PHE A 231 -1.72 1.14 -21.61
C PHE A 231 -2.46 1.37 -22.91
N THR A 232 -3.40 2.29 -22.91
CA THR A 232 -4.21 2.59 -24.10
C THR A 232 -3.50 3.51 -25.08
N GLU A 233 -2.34 4.05 -24.71
CA GLU A 233 -1.59 5.05 -25.47
C GLU A 233 -2.50 6.23 -25.84
N GLY A 234 -3.37 6.65 -24.91
CA GLY A 234 -4.35 7.72 -25.14
C GLY A 234 -5.43 7.41 -26.17
N ASN A 235 -5.54 6.19 -26.69
CA ASN A 235 -6.50 5.83 -27.74
C ASN A 235 -7.92 5.59 -27.23
N LEU A 236 -8.12 5.48 -25.91
CA LEU A 236 -9.45 5.31 -25.30
C LEU A 236 -9.81 6.55 -24.47
N SER A 237 -11.04 7.03 -24.61
CA SER A 237 -11.62 8.09 -23.78
C SER A 237 -13.00 7.71 -23.26
N ALA A 238 -13.60 8.57 -22.44
CA ALA A 238 -14.94 8.38 -21.91
C ALA A 238 -16.01 8.58 -23.00
N ILE A 239 -15.64 9.22 -24.12
CA ILE A 239 -16.48 9.37 -25.30
C ILE A 239 -16.13 8.23 -26.26
N ASP A 240 -17.12 7.39 -26.56
CA ASP A 240 -16.92 6.25 -27.45
C ASP A 240 -16.36 6.66 -28.81
N GLY A 241 -15.34 5.93 -29.26
CA GLY A 241 -14.66 6.16 -30.53
C GLY A 241 -13.71 7.36 -30.57
N LYS A 242 -13.59 8.15 -29.49
CA LYS A 242 -12.65 9.29 -29.43
C LYS A 242 -11.42 9.01 -28.56
N PRO A 243 -10.23 9.51 -28.95
CA PRO A 243 -9.04 9.43 -28.11
C PRO A 243 -9.16 10.33 -26.86
N ALA A 244 -8.39 10.03 -25.82
CA ALA A 244 -8.34 10.86 -24.63
C ALA A 244 -7.80 12.25 -24.96
N MET A 245 -8.36 13.31 -24.36
CA MET A 245 -7.80 14.65 -24.51
C MET A 245 -6.36 14.70 -23.96
N PRO A 246 -5.39 15.34 -24.64
CA PRO A 246 -4.01 15.45 -24.16
C PRO A 246 -3.88 16.06 -22.77
N PHE A 247 -4.62 17.13 -22.50
CA PHE A 247 -4.74 17.75 -21.18
C PHE A 247 -6.08 17.38 -20.55
N ALA A 248 -6.07 16.83 -19.34
CA ALA A 248 -7.29 16.55 -18.58
C ALA A 248 -7.01 16.35 -17.10
N VAL A 249 -8.08 16.19 -16.31
CA VAL A 249 -7.98 15.70 -14.94
C VAL A 249 -7.71 14.19 -14.92
N TYR A 250 -7.09 13.73 -13.83
CA TYR A 250 -6.99 12.31 -13.53
C TYR A 250 -7.40 12.03 -12.08
N ALA A 251 -7.79 10.79 -11.84
CA ALA A 251 -7.96 10.22 -10.53
C ALA A 251 -7.40 8.78 -10.52
N THR A 252 -6.75 8.42 -9.43
CA THR A 252 -6.32 7.05 -9.13
C THR A 252 -6.70 6.77 -7.68
N THR A 253 -7.38 5.67 -7.42
CA THR A 253 -7.84 5.32 -6.08
C THR A 253 -7.60 3.85 -5.79
N GLN A 254 -7.45 3.54 -4.50
CA GLN A 254 -7.54 2.18 -3.99
C GLN A 254 -8.17 2.20 -2.61
N ASP A 255 -9.27 1.46 -2.49
CA ASP A 255 -9.91 1.08 -1.25
C ASP A 255 -9.40 -0.30 -0.85
N LYS A 256 -9.06 -0.48 0.43
CA LYS A 256 -8.61 -1.75 1.00
C LYS A 256 -9.27 -1.97 2.34
N ILE A 257 -9.88 -3.13 2.50
CA ILE A 257 -10.38 -3.62 3.78
C ILE A 257 -9.56 -4.84 4.20
N GLY A 258 -9.33 -4.98 5.50
CA GLY A 258 -8.60 -6.10 6.07
C GLY A 258 -9.18 -6.58 7.38
N PHE A 259 -9.05 -7.87 7.61
CA PHE A 259 -9.47 -8.55 8.84
C PHE A 259 -8.35 -9.47 9.30
N GLY A 260 -8.08 -9.50 10.60
CA GLY A 260 -7.09 -10.40 11.14
C GLY A 260 -6.82 -10.15 12.61
N SER A 261 -5.56 -10.17 13.01
CA SER A 261 -5.16 -10.06 14.40
C SER A 261 -4.15 -8.95 14.65
N GLY A 262 -4.36 -8.25 15.76
CA GLY A 262 -3.43 -7.33 16.38
C GLY A 262 -2.80 -7.95 17.63
N LYS A 263 -1.59 -7.52 17.99
CA LYS A 263 -0.92 -7.90 19.23
C LYS A 263 -0.14 -6.71 19.81
N VAL A 264 -0.45 -6.38 21.07
CA VAL A 264 0.31 -5.50 21.95
C VAL A 264 1.55 -6.23 22.48
N SER A 265 2.67 -5.53 22.59
CA SER A 265 3.93 -6.12 23.07
C SER A 265 3.96 -6.30 24.60
N ASP A 266 4.95 -7.07 25.06
CA ASP A 266 5.20 -7.24 26.50
C ASP A 266 5.70 -5.94 27.15
N TYR A 267 6.30 -5.03 26.37
CA TYR A 267 6.71 -3.72 26.84
C TYR A 267 5.52 -2.90 27.34
N ALA A 268 4.47 -2.78 26.51
CA ALA A 268 3.25 -2.07 26.87
C ALA A 268 2.50 -2.77 28.01
N LYS A 269 2.48 -4.11 28.02
CA LYS A 269 1.88 -4.87 29.12
C LYS A 269 2.53 -4.53 30.46
N ASN A 270 3.85 -4.67 30.55
CA ASN A 270 4.58 -4.44 31.81
C ASN A 270 4.41 -2.98 32.27
N MET A 271 4.50 -2.02 31.34
CA MET A 271 4.25 -0.61 31.66
C MET A 271 2.83 -0.38 32.20
N ALA A 272 1.83 -1.03 31.61
CA ALA A 272 0.43 -0.85 31.95
C ALA A 272 0.11 -1.42 33.34
N GLU A 273 0.62 -2.61 33.64
CA GLU A 273 0.45 -3.27 34.94
C GLU A 273 1.17 -2.50 36.06
N GLU A 274 2.34 -1.91 35.79
CA GLU A 274 3.04 -1.06 36.75
C GLU A 274 2.31 0.28 37.02
N LEU A 275 1.71 0.88 36.00
CA LEU A 275 0.95 2.13 36.15
C LEU A 275 -0.44 1.93 36.81
N ASN A 276 -1.01 0.74 36.67
CA ASN A 276 -2.33 0.35 37.17
C ASN A 276 -2.20 -0.84 38.14
N PRO A 277 -1.66 -0.63 39.36
CA PRO A 277 -1.26 -1.71 40.25
C PRO A 277 -2.44 -2.57 40.72
N GLY A 278 -2.21 -3.89 40.80
CA GLY A 278 -3.19 -4.87 41.26
C GLY A 278 -4.17 -5.37 40.19
N LEU A 279 -3.92 -4.99 38.93
CA LEU A 279 -4.63 -5.46 37.74
C LEU A 279 -3.65 -6.18 36.80
N ASP A 280 -4.13 -7.22 36.13
CA ASP A 280 -3.38 -8.00 35.16
C ASP A 280 -3.91 -7.74 33.75
N MET A 281 -3.02 -7.47 32.79
CA MET A 281 -3.43 -7.20 31.42
C MET A 281 -4.06 -8.45 30.80
N VAL A 282 -5.26 -8.26 30.25
CA VAL A 282 -5.96 -9.30 29.49
C VAL A 282 -5.14 -9.71 28.26
N LYS A 283 -5.56 -10.78 27.58
CA LYS A 283 -4.87 -11.31 26.40
C LYS A 283 -4.47 -10.20 25.41
N GLN A 284 -3.16 -9.97 25.25
CA GLN A 284 -2.57 -8.90 24.43
C GLN A 284 -2.86 -8.99 22.92
N SER A 285 -3.54 -10.05 22.47
CA SER A 285 -3.88 -10.24 21.05
C SER A 285 -5.38 -10.36 20.86
N GLY A 286 -5.88 -9.82 19.76
CA GLY A 286 -7.29 -10.00 19.41
C GLY A 286 -7.60 -9.64 17.98
N PHE A 287 -8.90 -9.61 17.68
CA PHE A 287 -9.38 -9.33 16.33
C PHE A 287 -9.20 -7.85 15.99
N THR A 288 -8.66 -7.57 14.81
CA THR A 288 -8.40 -6.21 14.34
C THR A 288 -8.82 -6.09 12.89
N THR A 289 -9.36 -4.94 12.53
CA THR A 289 -9.73 -4.58 11.17
C THR A 289 -8.86 -3.44 10.64
N LEU A 290 -8.71 -3.40 9.33
CA LEU A 290 -8.02 -2.36 8.59
C LEU A 290 -8.99 -1.79 7.58
N VAL A 291 -9.14 -0.47 7.56
CA VAL A 291 -9.77 0.28 6.46
C VAL A 291 -8.73 1.24 5.94
N HIS A 292 -8.27 1.04 4.71
CA HIS A 292 -7.23 1.82 4.06
C HIS A 292 -7.76 2.41 2.77
N TYR A 293 -7.40 3.67 2.55
CA TYR A 293 -7.79 4.44 1.39
C TYR A 293 -6.56 5.16 0.83
N SER A 294 -6.44 5.15 -0.49
CA SER A 294 -5.47 5.98 -1.20
C SER A 294 -6.14 6.65 -2.39
N LEU A 295 -5.82 7.92 -2.60
CA LEU A 295 -6.35 8.77 -3.66
C LEU A 295 -5.22 9.64 -4.21
N SER A 296 -5.13 9.70 -5.53
CA SER A 296 -4.31 10.68 -6.23
C SER A 296 -5.19 11.38 -7.25
N VAL A 297 -5.28 12.71 -7.16
CA VAL A 297 -6.07 13.55 -8.07
C VAL A 297 -5.24 14.71 -8.56
N GLY A 298 -5.49 15.13 -9.79
CA GLY A 298 -4.79 16.29 -10.33
C GLY A 298 -5.01 16.46 -11.82
N VAL A 299 -4.05 17.11 -12.44
CA VAL A 299 -4.02 17.36 -13.89
C VAL A 299 -2.93 16.53 -14.54
N ARG A 300 -3.16 16.17 -15.80
CA ARG A 300 -2.21 15.45 -16.61
C ARG A 300 -2.09 16.05 -18.00
N TYR A 301 -0.93 15.88 -18.60
CA TYR A 301 -0.67 16.15 -20.01
C TYR A 301 0.03 14.95 -20.62
N TYR A 302 -0.39 14.51 -21.82
CA TYR A 302 0.32 13.49 -22.56
C TYR A 302 0.69 13.95 -23.97
N LYS A 303 1.77 13.38 -24.51
CA LYS A 303 2.21 13.55 -25.89
C LYS A 303 2.70 12.24 -26.49
N LYS A 304 2.27 11.96 -27.71
CA LYS A 304 2.78 10.84 -28.52
C LYS A 304 4.02 11.30 -29.29
N LEU A 305 5.17 10.71 -28.97
CA LEU A 305 6.48 10.98 -29.55
C LEU A 305 7.06 9.67 -30.07
N ASN A 306 6.62 9.18 -31.23
CA ASN A 306 7.02 7.87 -31.78
C ASN A 306 8.52 7.58 -31.63
N PRO A 307 8.94 6.49 -30.94
CA PRO A 307 8.17 5.33 -30.47
C PRO A 307 7.66 5.38 -29.03
N VAL A 308 7.55 6.55 -28.43
CA VAL A 308 7.26 6.79 -27.01
C VAL A 308 5.92 7.51 -26.80
N PHE A 309 5.22 7.15 -25.73
CA PHE A 309 4.10 7.87 -25.15
C PHE A 309 4.60 8.49 -23.84
N LEU A 310 4.61 9.82 -23.78
CA LEU A 310 5.02 10.60 -22.62
C LEU A 310 3.79 11.11 -21.90
N LEU A 311 3.72 10.91 -20.59
CA LEU A 311 2.65 11.41 -19.73
C LEU A 311 3.26 12.08 -18.50
N VAL A 312 2.93 13.34 -18.29
CA VAL A 312 3.26 14.09 -17.08
C VAL A 312 1.98 14.37 -16.30
N ALA A 313 2.05 14.29 -14.98
CA ALA A 313 0.95 14.61 -14.10
C ALA A 313 1.44 15.39 -12.88
N ALA A 314 0.60 16.29 -12.40
CA ALA A 314 0.82 17.03 -11.17
C ALA A 314 -0.50 17.03 -10.38
N GLY A 315 -0.41 16.79 -9.08
CA GLY A 315 -1.60 16.56 -8.28
C GLY A 315 -1.33 16.49 -6.80
N TYR A 316 -2.25 15.87 -6.09
CA TYR A 316 -2.21 15.67 -4.66
C TYR A 316 -2.48 14.21 -4.34
N ASP A 317 -1.60 13.63 -3.54
CA ASP A 317 -1.71 12.25 -3.07
C ASP A 317 -2.16 12.28 -1.61
N LEU A 318 -3.19 11.49 -1.31
CA LEU A 318 -3.79 11.32 0.00
C LEU A 318 -3.85 9.82 0.28
N GLU A 319 -3.31 9.42 1.41
CA GLU A 319 -3.38 8.06 1.94
C GLU A 319 -3.88 8.14 3.38
N GLY A 320 -4.75 7.22 3.77
CA GLY A 320 -5.15 7.10 5.16
C GLY A 320 -5.56 5.69 5.51
N ALA A 321 -5.40 5.32 6.78
CA ALA A 321 -5.98 4.11 7.30
C ALA A 321 -6.51 4.26 8.71
N ALA A 322 -7.60 3.55 8.99
CA ALA A 322 -8.04 3.23 10.32
C ALA A 322 -7.69 1.78 10.64
N VAL A 323 -7.12 1.55 11.82
CA VAL A 323 -6.92 0.23 12.39
C VAL A 323 -7.76 0.16 13.65
N LEU A 324 -8.73 -0.75 13.66
CA LEU A 324 -9.70 -0.87 14.74
C LEU A 324 -9.58 -2.26 15.38
N THR A 325 -9.24 -2.31 16.66
CA THR A 325 -9.10 -3.53 17.46
C THR A 325 -10.38 -3.77 18.27
N PHE A 326 -10.98 -4.94 18.07
CA PHE A 326 -12.17 -5.41 18.77
C PHE A 326 -11.78 -6.50 19.77
N ALA A 327 -10.97 -6.11 20.74
CA ALA A 327 -10.47 -6.98 21.80
C ALA A 327 -10.03 -6.14 23.00
N GLY A 328 -9.52 -6.82 24.04
CA GLY A 328 -8.92 -6.12 25.17
C GLY A 328 -9.93 -5.55 26.16
N ALA A 329 -11.18 -6.02 26.18
CA ALA A 329 -12.13 -5.64 27.22
C ALA A 329 -11.67 -6.17 28.60
N ALA A 330 -11.77 -5.33 29.63
CA ALA A 330 -11.69 -5.73 31.04
C ALA A 330 -13.07 -6.19 31.53
N ASP A 331 -13.19 -7.43 31.99
CA ASP A 331 -14.47 -8.03 32.39
C ASP A 331 -14.63 -8.06 33.91
N THR A 332 -13.51 -8.21 34.63
CA THR A 332 -13.46 -8.26 36.09
C THR A 332 -12.67 -7.09 36.67
N ASN A 333 -12.81 -6.86 37.98
CA ASN A 333 -12.03 -5.87 38.71
C ASN A 333 -10.54 -6.23 38.90
N LYS A 334 -10.09 -7.34 38.31
CA LYS A 334 -8.69 -7.74 38.22
C LYS A 334 -8.13 -7.58 36.81
N ASP A 335 -8.98 -7.32 35.83
CA ASP A 335 -8.58 -7.21 34.44
C ASP A 335 -8.11 -5.80 34.12
N LEU A 336 -6.99 -5.71 33.40
CA LEU A 336 -6.54 -4.50 32.73
C LEU A 336 -6.74 -4.69 31.22
N GLY A 337 -7.75 -4.02 30.70
CA GLY A 337 -8.08 -4.00 29.29
C GLY A 337 -7.22 -3.02 28.49
N TYR A 338 -7.37 -3.02 27.18
CA TYR A 338 -6.66 -2.13 26.27
C TYR A 338 -7.48 -1.78 25.01
N ASP A 339 -7.24 -0.58 24.50
CA ASP A 339 -7.70 -0.08 23.21
C ASP A 339 -6.49 0.46 22.42
N THR A 340 -6.36 0.00 21.18
CA THR A 340 -5.26 0.33 20.23
C THR A 340 -5.78 0.98 18.94
N ASN A 341 -6.98 1.53 18.96
CA ASN A 341 -7.63 2.13 17.80
C ASN A 341 -6.90 3.40 17.37
N PHE A 342 -6.40 3.42 16.13
CA PHE A 342 -5.74 4.58 15.57
C PHE A 342 -6.13 4.81 14.11
N PHE A 343 -6.04 6.07 13.73
CA PHE A 343 -6.14 6.54 12.36
C PHE A 343 -4.82 7.22 11.99
N TYR A 344 -4.34 6.98 10.77
CA TYR A 344 -3.30 7.80 10.18
C TYR A 344 -3.75 8.39 8.86
N ILE A 345 -3.19 9.55 8.56
CA ILE A 345 -3.29 10.21 7.27
C ILE A 345 -1.89 10.65 6.86
N ASN A 346 -1.57 10.42 5.60
CA ASN A 346 -0.38 10.87 4.93
C ASN A 346 -0.76 11.55 3.62
N HIS A 347 -0.28 12.76 3.37
CA HIS A 347 -0.62 13.45 2.14
C HIS A 347 0.46 14.43 1.67
N GLY A 348 0.48 14.69 0.37
CA GLY A 348 1.44 15.63 -0.22
C GLY A 348 1.14 15.93 -1.69
N PHE A 349 1.69 17.04 -2.16
CA PHE A 349 1.71 17.36 -3.59
C PHE A 349 2.57 16.34 -4.33
N SER A 350 2.16 15.89 -5.52
CA SER A 350 2.89 14.90 -6.29
C SER A 350 3.13 15.35 -7.74
N VAL A 351 4.29 14.99 -8.28
CA VAL A 351 4.63 15.12 -9.71
C VAL A 351 4.98 13.74 -10.24
N LYS A 352 4.40 13.36 -11.38
CA LYS A 352 4.56 12.02 -11.97
C LYS A 352 4.95 12.13 -13.43
N LEU A 353 5.86 11.27 -13.85
CA LEU A 353 6.33 11.12 -15.22
C LEU A 353 6.24 9.66 -15.61
N TYR A 354 5.46 9.38 -16.65
CA TYR A 354 5.35 8.08 -17.28
C TYR A 354 5.91 8.16 -18.69
N ILE A 355 6.74 7.18 -19.03
CA ILE A 355 7.29 6.96 -20.35
C ILE A 355 6.91 5.54 -20.72
N SER A 356 6.06 5.34 -21.74
CA SER A 356 5.76 4.00 -22.26
C SER A 356 6.10 3.88 -23.75
N TYR A 357 6.59 2.72 -24.16
CA TYR A 357 6.87 2.45 -25.58
C TYR A 357 5.57 2.12 -26.30
N MET A 358 5.23 2.91 -27.31
CA MET A 358 4.04 2.69 -28.13
C MET A 358 4.14 1.36 -28.87
N ARG A 359 3.02 0.66 -28.95
CA ARG A 359 2.93 -0.58 -29.71
C ARG A 359 3.03 -0.24 -31.19
N LYS A 360 4.02 -0.79 -31.87
CA LYS A 360 4.02 -0.80 -33.34
C LYS A 360 2.84 -1.65 -33.80
N ASP A 361 1.86 -1.00 -34.44
CA ASP A 361 0.88 -1.70 -35.25
C ASP A 361 1.66 -2.43 -36.37
N LYS A 362 1.53 -3.75 -36.40
CA LYS A 362 1.90 -4.58 -37.55
C LYS A 362 0.63 -5.19 -38.09
#